data_AF-A8I1P6-F1
#
_entry.id   AF-A8I1P6-F1
#
_cell.length_a   1.000
_cell.length_b   1.000
_cell.length_c   1.000
_cell.angle_alpha   90.00
_cell.angle_beta   90.00
_cell.angle_gamma   90.00
#
_symmetry.space_group_name_H-M   'P 1'
#
loop_
_entity.id
_entity.type
_entity.pdbx_description
1 polymer ?
#
loop_
_entity_poly.entity_id
_entity_poly.type
_entity_poly.pdbx_seq_one_letter_code
_entity_poly.pdbx_strand_id
1 'polypeptide(L)' 'MGKVHGSLARAGKVKNQTPKVAKAEKKKVLTGRAKKRFTYNRRFVSIVKGGPKRGPNSNQK' A
#
# COMPACT_ATOMS: atom_id res chain seq x y z
N MET A 1 -15.61 17.20 36.23
CA MET A 1 -14.87 17.71 35.05
C MET A 1 -13.38 17.53 35.28
N GLY A 2 -12.83 16.41 34.80
CA GLY A 2 -11.45 16.03 35.08
C GLY A 2 -10.44 16.87 34.30
N LYS A 3 -9.25 17.07 34.86
CA LYS A 3 -8.12 17.75 34.22
C LYS A 3 -7.70 17.00 32.95
N VAL A 4 -7.99 17.57 31.78
CA VAL A 4 -7.58 17.03 30.49
C VAL A 4 -6.10 17.39 30.27
N HIS A 5 -5.25 16.38 30.12
CA HIS A 5 -3.82 16.58 29.86
C HIS A 5 -3.56 16.57 28.36
N GLY A 6 -3.07 17.69 27.85
CA GLY A 6 -2.70 17.88 26.44
C GLY A 6 -3.27 19.19 25.89
N SER A 7 -2.39 20.11 25.48
CA SER A 7 -2.80 21.33 24.79
C SER A 7 -3.12 21.05 23.31
N LEU A 8 -4.13 21.73 22.78
CA LEU A 8 -4.50 21.67 21.36
C LEU A 8 -3.39 22.21 20.42
N ALA A 9 -2.41 22.92 20.98
CA ALA A 9 -1.31 23.56 20.25
C ALA A 9 -0.46 22.62 19.38
N ARG A 10 -0.49 21.30 19.64
CA ARG A 10 0.30 20.30 18.88
C ARG A 10 -0.54 19.50 17.87
N ALA A 11 -1.82 19.81 17.72
CA ALA A 11 -2.68 19.12 16.77
C ALA A 11 -2.17 19.31 15.33
N GLY A 12 -2.08 18.22 14.56
CA GLY A 12 -1.68 18.27 13.16
C GLY A 12 -0.19 18.50 12.88
N LYS A 13 0.67 18.72 13.89
CA LYS A 13 2.12 19.01 13.72
C LYS A 13 2.80 18.11 12.69
N VAL A 14 2.65 16.79 12.83
CA VAL A 14 3.34 15.81 11.98
C VAL A 14 2.79 15.80 10.54
N LYS A 15 1.48 15.93 10.37
CA LYS A 15 0.85 15.95 9.04
C LYS A 15 1.21 17.20 8.26
N ASN A 16 1.37 18.34 8.95
CA ASN A 16 1.75 19.61 8.33
C ASN A 16 3.27 19.69 8.06
N GLN A 17 4.09 19.01 8.86
CA GLN A 17 5.54 18.95 8.65
C GLN A 17 5.93 18.06 7.46
N THR A 18 5.15 17.00 7.17
CA THR A 18 5.47 16.07 6.07
C THR A 18 5.18 16.71 4.72
N PRO A 19 6.09 16.61 3.72
CA PRO A 19 5.86 17.19 2.40
C PRO A 19 4.65 16.54 1.74
N LYS A 20 3.80 17.36 1.14
CA LYS A 20 2.60 16.86 0.45
C LYS A 20 2.97 16.33 -0.93
N VAL A 21 3.13 15.02 -1.05
CA VAL A 21 3.35 14.36 -2.34
C VAL A 21 2.01 14.12 -3.05
N ALA A 22 1.87 14.64 -4.27
CA ALA A 22 0.71 14.39 -5.12
C ALA A 22 0.69 12.93 -5.60
N LYS A 23 -0.52 12.39 -5.84
CA LYS A 23 -0.63 11.04 -6.40
C LYS A 23 -0.22 11.07 -7.87
N ALA A 24 0.70 10.20 -8.26
CA ALA A 24 1.02 9.98 -9.66
C ALA A 24 -0.19 9.43 -10.43
N GLU A 25 -0.32 9.82 -11.70
CA GLU A 25 -1.32 9.27 -12.61
C GLU A 25 -1.02 7.79 -12.89
N LYS A 26 -2.05 6.95 -12.83
CA LYS A 26 -1.95 5.50 -13.05
C LYS A 26 -3.13 5.02 -13.86
N LYS A 27 -2.90 4.00 -14.68
CA LYS A 27 -3.97 3.29 -15.40
C LYS A 27 -4.99 2.75 -14.40
N LYS A 28 -6.26 2.74 -14.80
CA LYS A 28 -7.36 2.19 -13.99
C LYS A 28 -7.07 0.71 -13.67
N VAL A 29 -7.22 0.36 -12.40
CA VAL A 29 -7.01 -1.02 -11.94
C VAL A 29 -8.16 -1.89 -12.45
N LEU A 30 -7.85 -3.10 -12.92
CA LEU A 30 -8.87 -4.09 -13.26
C LEU A 30 -9.77 -4.38 -12.06
N THR A 31 -11.08 -4.50 -12.31
CA THR A 31 -12.09 -4.78 -11.27
C THR A 31 -12.79 -6.12 -11.52
N GLY A 32 -13.51 -6.62 -10.51
CA GLY A 32 -14.36 -7.82 -10.62
C GLY A 32 -13.64 -9.08 -11.13
N ARG A 33 -14.26 -9.73 -12.12
CA ARG A 33 -13.77 -10.98 -12.71
C ARG A 33 -12.41 -10.83 -13.38
N ALA A 34 -12.14 -9.70 -14.03
CA ALA A 34 -10.86 -9.43 -14.66
C ALA A 34 -9.71 -9.40 -13.63
N LYS A 35 -9.93 -8.76 -12.47
CA LYS A 35 -8.95 -8.76 -11.37
C LYS A 35 -8.68 -10.16 -10.82
N LYS A 36 -9.73 -10.99 -10.68
CA LYS A 36 -9.61 -12.38 -10.22
C LYS A 36 -8.77 -13.21 -11.20
N ARG A 37 -9.05 -13.12 -12.51
CA ARG A 37 -8.25 -13.80 -13.56
C ARG A 37 -6.78 -13.37 -13.53
N PHE A 38 -6.53 -12.07 -13.48
CA PHE A 38 -5.15 -11.54 -13.41
C PHE A 38 -4.40 -12.01 -12.16
N THR A 39 -5.09 -12.11 -11.02
CA THR A 39 -4.48 -12.58 -9.77
C THR A 39 -4.18 -14.08 -9.81
N TYR A 40 -5.08 -14.90 -10.38
CA TYR A 40 -4.86 -16.33 -10.54
C TYR A 40 -3.65 -16.61 -11.46
N ASN A 41 -3.63 -16.00 -12.65
CA ASN A 41 -2.54 -16.20 -13.61
C ASN A 41 -1.18 -15.85 -12.99
N ARG A 42 -1.09 -14.71 -12.29
CA ARG A 42 0.13 -14.24 -11.62
C ARG A 42 0.60 -15.16 -10.49
N ARG A 43 -0.34 -15.81 -9.78
CA ARG A 43 -0.04 -16.63 -8.59
C ARG A 43 0.17 -18.11 -8.86
N PHE A 44 -0.28 -18.61 -10.01
CA PHE A 44 -0.30 -20.06 -10.24
C PHE A 44 0.20 -20.45 -11.61
N VAL A 45 -0.14 -19.69 -12.66
CA VAL A 45 0.18 -20.06 -14.04
C VAL A 45 1.58 -19.56 -14.45
N SER A 46 1.93 -18.33 -14.08
CA SER A 46 3.17 -17.67 -14.53
C SER A 46 4.36 -17.85 -13.60
N ILE A 47 4.29 -18.70 -12.57
CA ILE A 47 5.40 -18.90 -11.62
C ILE A 47 6.30 -20.05 -12.10
N VAL A 48 7.61 -19.81 -12.18
CA VAL A 48 8.62 -20.85 -12.42
C VAL A 48 8.91 -21.61 -11.11
N LYS A 49 8.70 -22.93 -11.10
CA LYS A 49 8.91 -23.82 -9.93
C LYS A 49 10.40 -24.16 -9.71
N GLY A 50 11.28 -23.17 -9.65
CA GLY A 50 12.74 -23.40 -9.65
C GLY A 50 13.52 -22.89 -8.42
N GLY A 51 12.88 -22.21 -7.46
CA GLY A 51 13.59 -21.60 -6.33
C GLY A 51 12.70 -21.26 -5.13
N PRO A 52 13.29 -20.76 -4.03
CA PRO A 52 12.55 -20.43 -2.81
C PRO A 52 11.47 -19.39 -3.09
N LYS A 53 10.25 -19.66 -2.60
CA LYS A 53 9.06 -18.83 -2.87
C LYS A 53 9.19 -17.47 -2.21
N ARG A 54 9.59 -16.45 -2.98
CA ARG A 54 9.59 -15.05 -2.53
C ARG A 54 8.17 -14.48 -2.46
N GLY A 55 7.95 -13.57 -1.51
CA GLY A 55 6.66 -12.91 -1.31
C GLY A 55 6.32 -11.92 -2.44
N PRO A 56 5.03 -11.60 -2.66
CA PRO A 56 4.58 -10.72 -3.76
C PRO A 56 5.10 -9.28 -3.74
N ASN A 57 5.56 -8.79 -2.59
CA ASN A 57 6.10 -7.45 -2.38
C ASN A 57 7.48 -7.53 -1.70
N SER A 58 8.27 -8.52 -2.11
CA SER A 58 9.63 -8.72 -1.61
C SER A 58 10.56 -7.74 -2.32
N ASN A 59 10.60 -6.50 -1.84
CA ASN A 59 11.57 -5.51 -2.32
C ASN A 59 12.97 -5.93 -1.83
N GLN A 60 13.87 -6.23 -2.77
CA GLN A 60 15.29 -6.39 -2.42
C GLN A 60 15.81 -5.02 -2.00
N LYS A 61 16.53 -4.96 -0.88
CA LYS A 61 17.25 -3.75 -0.46
C LYS A 61 18.32 -3.40 -1.48
#